data_AF-A0A023JDU9-F1
#
_entry.id   AF-A0A023JDU9-F1
#
_cell.length_a   1.000
_cell.length_b   1.000
_cell.length_c   1.000
_cell.angle_alpha   90.00
_cell.angle_beta   90.00
_cell.angle_gamma   90.00
#
_symmetry.space_group_name_H-M   'P 1'
#
loop_
_entity.id
_entity.type
_entity.pdbx_description
1 polymer ?
#
loop_
_entity_poly.entity_id
_entity_poly.type
_entity_poly.pdbx_seq_one_letter_code
_entity_poly.pdbx_strand_id
1 'polypeptide(L)'
;VSSVLQQTEQGNYRLDLSRSVILPKGIKSFEKNADVDVQLTFKGDVAGTQVAQVTPDGTLMSVRMRYSFVELPDTDYQPRAYHPMSGYLSDEYQDYATPFDQPLVQRFILRHRLQKVHPGPAPSEVVKPITYYLDPGVPEPIRSALLDGARWWETAFTRAGFINGFKVELLPADADPQDIRYNMIQWVHRATRGWSYGAALTDPRTGEIIKGQVTLGSLRVRQDYLIAKGLT
;
A
#
# COMPACT_ATOMS: atom_id res chain seq x y z
N VAL A 1 3.00 3.91 18.81
CA VAL A 1 3.98 2.83 19.07
C VAL A 1 3.92 2.40 20.53
N SER A 2 4.34 3.24 21.48
CA SER A 2 4.34 2.89 22.92
C SER A 2 3.00 2.39 23.46
N SER A 3 1.89 3.06 23.13
CA SER A 3 0.55 2.65 23.54
C SER A 3 0.19 1.24 23.06
N VAL A 4 0.49 0.93 21.80
CA VAL A 4 0.24 -0.40 21.20
C VAL A 4 1.07 -1.46 21.90
N LEU A 5 2.36 -1.22 22.14
CA LEU A 5 3.23 -2.17 22.86
C LEU A 5 2.71 -2.44 24.27
N GLN A 6 2.31 -1.41 24.99
CA GLN A 6 1.74 -1.57 26.33
C GLN A 6 0.41 -2.35 26.30
N GLN A 7 -0.51 -1.99 25.40
CA GLN A 7 -1.83 -2.65 25.28
C GLN A 7 -1.73 -4.12 24.85
N THR A 8 -0.66 -4.48 24.15
CA THR A 8 -0.37 -5.85 23.70
C THR A 8 0.60 -6.59 24.62
N GLU A 9 0.84 -6.07 25.83
CA GLU A 9 1.71 -6.67 26.86
C GLU A 9 3.16 -6.88 26.39
N GLN A 10 3.64 -6.07 25.45
CA GLN A 10 4.98 -6.16 24.89
C GLN A 10 6.03 -5.33 25.63
N GLY A 11 5.65 -4.69 26.73
CA GLY A 11 6.51 -3.86 27.58
C GLY A 11 6.13 -2.38 27.52
N ASN A 12 6.62 -1.64 28.52
CA ASN A 12 6.41 -0.19 28.64
C ASN A 12 7.60 0.56 28.06
N TYR A 13 7.42 1.16 26.89
CA TYR A 13 8.49 1.88 26.20
C TYR A 13 8.23 3.37 26.13
N ARG A 14 9.30 4.16 26.27
CA ARG A 14 9.30 5.61 26.07
C ARG A 14 10.24 5.97 24.92
N LEU A 15 9.85 6.96 24.12
CA LEU A 15 10.69 7.47 23.04
C LEU A 15 11.98 8.06 23.63
N ASP A 16 13.12 7.62 23.11
CA ASP A 16 14.44 8.14 23.45
C ASP A 16 14.94 9.05 22.32
N LEU A 17 14.77 10.37 22.52
CA LEU A 17 15.17 11.37 21.53
C LEU A 17 16.69 11.40 21.32
N SER A 18 17.49 11.04 22.34
CA SER A 18 18.96 11.02 22.22
C SER A 18 19.47 9.91 21.30
N ARG A 19 18.64 8.89 21.05
CA ARG A 19 18.92 7.76 20.16
C ARG A 19 18.02 7.73 18.94
N SER A 20 17.24 8.79 18.71
CA SER A 20 16.37 8.93 17.55
C SER A 20 16.98 9.92 16.56
N VAL A 21 16.86 9.64 15.27
CA VAL A 21 17.57 10.42 14.24
C VAL A 21 16.78 10.49 12.94
N ILE A 22 16.82 11.65 12.29
CA ILE A 22 16.39 11.77 10.89
C ILE A 22 17.47 11.13 10.03
N LEU A 23 17.09 10.18 9.17
CA LEU A 23 18.04 9.45 8.34
C LEU A 23 18.36 10.28 7.08
N PRO A 24 19.58 10.81 6.89
CA PRO A 24 19.86 11.70 5.77
C PRO A 24 19.64 11.03 4.40
N LYS A 25 19.95 9.73 4.27
CA LYS A 25 19.70 8.93 3.06
C LYS A 25 18.20 8.66 2.80
N GLY A 26 17.36 8.89 3.79
CA GLY A 26 15.91 8.73 3.70
C GLY A 26 15.17 10.05 3.57
N ILE A 27 15.88 11.18 3.41
CA ILE A 27 15.29 12.42 2.94
C ILE A 27 15.31 12.36 1.41
N LYS A 28 14.13 12.26 0.80
CA LYS A 28 13.97 12.12 -0.64
C LYS A 28 12.96 13.13 -1.17
N SER A 29 13.19 13.60 -2.38
CA SER A 29 12.25 14.46 -3.10
C SER A 29 12.03 13.87 -4.48
N PHE A 30 10.76 13.80 -4.85
CA PHE A 30 10.26 13.34 -6.13
C PHE A 30 9.37 14.43 -6.72
N GLU A 31 8.89 14.21 -7.94
CA GLU A 31 8.04 15.18 -8.63
C GLU A 31 6.76 15.50 -7.85
N LYS A 32 6.14 14.48 -7.21
CA LYS A 32 4.82 14.58 -6.58
C LYS A 32 4.81 14.27 -5.09
N ASN A 33 5.97 13.96 -4.50
CA ASN A 33 6.09 13.78 -3.05
C ASN A 33 7.48 14.08 -2.53
N ALA A 34 7.57 14.38 -1.24
CA ALA A 34 8.81 14.42 -0.48
C ALA A 34 8.67 13.53 0.76
N ASP A 35 9.70 12.73 1.02
CA ASP A 35 9.71 11.75 2.09
C ASP A 35 10.85 12.03 3.06
N VAL A 36 10.58 11.83 4.35
CA VAL A 36 11.56 11.92 5.44
C VAL A 36 11.47 10.64 6.27
N ASP A 37 12.47 9.77 6.14
CA ASP A 37 12.62 8.63 7.03
C ASP A 37 13.28 9.05 8.34
N VAL A 38 12.67 8.66 9.46
CA VAL A 38 13.20 8.79 10.80
C VAL A 38 13.40 7.41 11.42
N GLN A 39 14.47 7.25 12.17
CA GLN A 39 14.64 6.13 13.07
C GLN A 39 14.28 6.61 14.48
N LEU A 40 13.24 6.03 15.06
CA LEU A 40 12.79 6.31 16.41
C LEU A 40 13.20 5.16 17.31
N THR A 41 14.02 5.44 18.32
CA THR A 41 14.45 4.46 19.31
C THR A 41 13.60 4.61 20.56
N PHE A 42 13.13 3.48 21.07
CA PHE A 42 12.27 3.38 22.23
C PHE A 42 12.99 2.57 23.31
N LYS A 43 13.04 3.11 24.53
CA LYS A 43 13.64 2.47 25.70
C LYS A 43 12.56 1.91 26.63
N GLY A 44 12.72 0.67 27.07
CA GLY A 44 11.89 0.02 28.06
C GLY A 44 12.72 -0.78 29.06
N ASP A 45 12.10 -1.21 30.16
CA ASP A 45 12.81 -1.94 31.22
C ASP A 45 12.74 -3.47 31.01
N VAL A 46 11.60 -3.96 30.52
CA VAL A 46 11.36 -5.38 30.26
C VAL A 46 10.67 -5.52 28.92
N ALA A 47 11.23 -6.35 28.04
CA ALA A 47 10.61 -6.71 26.78
C ALA A 47 9.59 -7.82 26.95
N GLY A 48 8.44 -7.68 26.30
CA GLY A 48 7.54 -8.81 26.08
C GLY A 48 8.07 -9.73 24.98
N THR A 49 7.43 -10.89 24.87
CA THR A 49 7.90 -12.02 24.05
C THR A 49 8.14 -11.66 22.59
N GLN A 50 7.27 -10.87 21.96
CA GLN A 50 7.40 -10.55 20.54
C GLN A 50 8.55 -9.59 20.29
N VAL A 51 8.76 -8.60 21.17
CA VAL A 51 9.89 -7.68 21.05
C VAL A 51 11.19 -8.45 21.24
N ALA A 52 11.28 -9.29 22.28
CA ALA A 52 12.47 -10.12 22.54
C ALA A 52 12.82 -11.08 21.37
N GLN A 53 11.86 -11.47 20.53
CA GLN A 53 12.10 -12.32 19.37
C GLN A 53 12.68 -11.58 18.16
N VAL A 54 12.53 -10.26 18.09
CA VAL A 54 12.87 -9.47 16.88
C VAL A 54 13.91 -8.38 17.13
N THR A 55 14.24 -8.07 18.38
CA THR A 55 15.37 -7.18 18.74
C THR A 55 16.43 -7.95 19.52
N PRO A 56 17.74 -7.78 19.19
CA PRO A 56 18.83 -8.35 19.96
C PRO A 56 18.85 -7.87 21.43
N ASP A 57 18.48 -6.62 21.67
CA ASP A 57 18.32 -6.05 23.01
C ASP A 57 16.86 -5.62 23.19
N GLY A 58 16.13 -6.37 24.02
CA GLY A 58 14.73 -6.10 24.32
C GLY A 58 14.50 -4.73 24.96
N THR A 59 15.49 -4.17 25.65
CA THR A 59 15.34 -2.89 26.36
C THR A 59 15.43 -1.67 25.43
N LEU A 60 15.91 -1.88 24.19
CA LEU A 60 16.09 -0.84 23.18
C LEU A 60 15.54 -1.32 21.83
N MET A 61 14.40 -0.75 21.42
CA MET A 61 13.75 -1.09 20.16
C MET A 61 13.76 0.11 19.22
N SER A 62 14.29 -0.06 18.00
CA SER A 62 14.22 0.95 16.95
C SER A 62 13.14 0.62 15.93
N VAL A 63 12.35 1.62 15.54
CA VAL A 63 11.43 1.54 14.40
C VAL A 63 11.78 2.62 13.38
N ARG A 64 11.71 2.26 12.10
CA ARG A 64 11.79 3.25 11.02
C ARG A 64 10.38 3.71 10.68
N MET A 65 10.17 5.02 10.70
CA MET A 65 8.94 5.67 10.28
C MET A 65 9.25 6.59 9.12
N ARG A 66 8.32 6.67 8.17
CA ARG A 66 8.38 7.62 7.07
C ARG A 66 7.27 8.64 7.22
N TYR A 67 7.63 9.91 7.07
CA TYR A 67 6.68 10.97 6.81
C TYR A 67 6.71 11.28 5.31
N SER A 68 5.56 11.22 4.66
CA SER A 68 5.40 11.51 3.23
C SER A 68 4.50 12.72 3.05
N PHE A 69 5.00 13.72 2.36
CA PHE A 69 4.25 14.91 1.94
C PHE A 69 3.93 14.76 0.47
N VAL A 70 2.66 14.56 0.14
CA VAL A 70 2.21 14.18 -1.20
C VAL A 70 1.37 15.30 -1.79
N GLU A 71 1.65 15.68 -3.03
CA GLU A 71 0.83 16.63 -3.79
C GLU A 71 -0.55 16.02 -4.04
N LEU A 72 -1.61 16.77 -3.73
CA LEU A 72 -2.97 16.34 -4.00
C LEU A 72 -3.26 16.37 -5.51
N PRO A 73 -4.07 15.44 -6.04
CA PRO A 73 -4.52 15.49 -7.44
C PRO A 73 -5.33 16.76 -7.75
N ASP A 74 -5.49 17.00 -9.06
CA ASP A 74 -6.44 17.99 -9.60
C ASP A 74 -7.88 17.73 -9.15
N THR A 75 -8.77 18.67 -9.46
CA THR A 75 -10.19 18.60 -9.09
C THR A 75 -11.08 17.95 -10.15
N ASP A 76 -10.51 17.38 -11.21
CA ASP A 76 -11.26 16.87 -12.36
C ASP A 76 -11.66 15.39 -12.20
N TYR A 77 -11.35 14.80 -11.04
CA TYR A 77 -11.80 13.47 -10.69
C TYR A 77 -13.26 13.47 -10.22
N GLN A 78 -14.06 12.56 -10.77
CA GLN A 78 -15.45 12.36 -10.35
C GLN A 78 -15.53 11.31 -9.23
N PRO A 79 -15.87 11.68 -7.98
CA PRO A 79 -16.12 10.72 -6.92
C PRO A 79 -17.33 9.83 -7.25
N ARG A 80 -17.37 8.63 -6.69
CA ARG A 80 -18.52 7.74 -6.81
C ARG A 80 -18.98 7.31 -5.44
N ALA A 81 -20.27 7.54 -5.14
CA ALA A 81 -20.88 7.15 -3.89
C ALA A 81 -20.72 5.65 -3.62
N TYR A 82 -20.42 5.30 -2.38
CA TYR A 82 -20.33 3.92 -1.96
C TYR A 82 -21.72 3.27 -1.87
N HIS A 83 -21.81 2.04 -2.34
CA HIS A 83 -22.97 1.18 -2.12
C HIS A 83 -22.53 -0.12 -1.43
N PRO A 84 -23.22 -0.62 -0.39
CA PRO A 84 -22.81 -1.81 0.34
C PRO A 84 -22.62 -3.06 -0.54
N MET A 85 -23.42 -3.19 -1.60
CA MET A 85 -23.34 -4.31 -2.55
C MET A 85 -22.32 -4.10 -3.68
N SER A 86 -21.51 -3.04 -3.64
CA SER A 86 -20.56 -2.73 -4.73
C SER A 86 -19.30 -3.59 -4.72
N GLY A 87 -18.94 -4.19 -3.58
CA GLY A 87 -17.68 -4.91 -3.39
C GLY A 87 -16.44 -4.02 -3.33
N TYR A 88 -16.60 -2.69 -3.30
CA TYR A 88 -15.50 -1.73 -3.14
C TYR A 88 -15.16 -1.48 -1.67
N LEU A 89 -13.93 -1.04 -1.43
CA LEU A 89 -13.58 -0.34 -0.19
C LEU A 89 -14.09 1.10 -0.26
N SER A 90 -14.29 1.72 0.91
CA SER A 90 -14.74 3.09 1.02
C SER A 90 -14.03 3.84 2.14
N ASP A 91 -13.86 5.14 1.94
CA ASP A 91 -13.63 6.09 3.01
C ASP A 91 -14.92 6.86 3.32
N GLU A 92 -14.98 7.46 4.50
CA GLU A 92 -16.13 8.21 4.97
C GLU A 92 -15.74 9.51 5.68
N TYR A 93 -16.62 10.50 5.61
CA TYR A 93 -16.51 11.73 6.38
C TYR A 93 -17.89 12.21 6.84
N GLN A 94 -17.92 13.09 7.83
CA GLN A 94 -19.16 13.69 8.32
C GLN A 94 -19.34 15.07 7.69
N ASP A 95 -20.44 15.25 6.95
CA ASP A 95 -20.77 16.52 6.29
C ASP A 95 -21.92 17.23 7.02
N TYR A 96 -21.55 18.12 7.94
CA TYR A 96 -22.51 18.90 8.73
C TYR A 96 -23.27 19.97 7.93
N ALA A 97 -22.92 20.21 6.66
CA ALA A 97 -23.69 21.08 5.77
C ALA A 97 -24.80 20.33 5.03
N THR A 98 -24.88 19.01 5.17
CA THR A 98 -25.91 18.16 4.56
C THR A 98 -27.29 18.48 5.13
N PRO A 99 -28.37 18.51 4.31
CA PRO A 99 -29.74 18.67 4.79
C PRO A 99 -30.13 17.65 5.87
N PHE A 100 -31.04 18.03 6.76
CA PHE A 100 -31.40 17.22 7.94
C PHE A 100 -32.01 15.86 7.60
N ASP A 101 -32.59 15.71 6.40
CA ASP A 101 -33.21 14.49 5.89
C ASP A 101 -32.24 13.60 5.10
N GLN A 102 -30.98 14.02 4.98
CA GLN A 102 -29.93 13.31 4.27
C GLN A 102 -28.90 12.73 5.26
N PRO A 103 -28.15 11.67 4.89
CA PRO A 103 -27.16 11.09 5.78
C PRO A 103 -26.03 12.06 6.13
N LEU A 104 -25.73 12.23 7.43
CA LEU A 104 -24.55 13.00 7.86
C LEU A 104 -23.24 12.37 7.37
N VAL A 105 -23.17 11.03 7.36
CA VAL A 105 -21.99 10.30 6.93
C VAL A 105 -22.02 10.13 5.42
N GLN A 106 -21.07 10.77 4.76
CA GLN A 106 -20.83 10.66 3.33
C GLN A 106 -19.78 9.58 3.06
N ARG A 107 -19.99 8.78 2.02
CA ARG A 107 -19.11 7.65 1.66
C ARG A 107 -18.86 7.59 0.17
N PHE A 108 -17.61 7.36 -0.20
CA PHE A 108 -17.21 7.17 -1.60
C PHE A 108 -16.35 5.93 -1.75
N ILE A 109 -16.39 5.31 -2.94
CA ILE A 109 -15.55 4.16 -3.25
C ILE A 109 -14.10 4.60 -3.47
N LEU A 110 -13.17 3.72 -3.10
CA LEU A 110 -11.75 3.90 -3.40
C LEU A 110 -11.43 3.29 -4.76
N ARG A 111 -10.99 4.09 -5.72
CA ARG A 111 -10.64 3.58 -7.06
C ARG A 111 -9.58 4.43 -7.76
N HIS A 112 -8.85 3.79 -8.67
CA HIS A 112 -7.97 4.48 -9.60
C HIS A 112 -8.78 5.30 -10.62
N ARG A 113 -8.21 6.43 -11.06
CA ARG A 113 -8.71 7.19 -12.22
C ARG A 113 -8.47 6.39 -13.49
N LEU A 114 -9.55 6.05 -14.19
CA LEU A 114 -9.50 5.35 -15.47
C LEU A 114 -10.56 5.92 -16.41
N GLN A 115 -10.11 6.48 -17.53
CA GLN A 115 -10.94 7.15 -18.51
C GLN A 115 -10.68 6.58 -19.90
N LYS A 116 -11.74 6.33 -20.66
CA LYS A 116 -11.65 5.96 -22.07
C LYS A 116 -11.31 7.19 -22.91
N VAL A 117 -10.51 7.01 -23.96
CA VAL A 117 -10.26 8.03 -24.98
C VAL A 117 -11.56 8.41 -25.69
N HIS A 118 -12.42 7.42 -25.97
CA HIS A 118 -13.77 7.63 -26.47
C HIS A 118 -14.79 7.24 -25.39
N PRO A 119 -15.38 8.21 -24.68
CA PRO A 119 -16.38 7.94 -23.66
C PRO A 119 -17.59 7.23 -24.24
N GLY A 120 -18.10 6.23 -23.53
CA GLY A 120 -19.30 5.48 -23.93
C GLY A 120 -19.27 4.01 -23.55
N PRO A 121 -20.33 3.26 -23.93
CA PRO A 121 -20.45 1.84 -23.64
C PRO A 121 -19.48 0.99 -24.48
N ALA A 122 -19.14 1.43 -25.69
CA ALA A 122 -18.23 0.70 -26.57
C ALA A 122 -16.82 0.57 -25.95
N PRO A 123 -16.09 -0.53 -26.19
CA PRO A 123 -14.69 -0.64 -25.80
C PRO A 123 -13.85 0.48 -26.42
N SER A 124 -12.89 1.00 -25.65
CA SER A 124 -11.97 2.04 -26.10
C SER A 124 -10.67 1.92 -25.33
N GLU A 125 -9.58 2.37 -25.93
CA GLU A 125 -8.33 2.58 -25.22
C GLU A 125 -8.49 3.58 -24.09
N VAL A 126 -7.63 3.50 -23.09
CA VAL A 126 -7.65 4.43 -21.95
C VAL A 126 -6.68 5.58 -22.15
N VAL A 127 -7.01 6.74 -21.58
CA VAL A 127 -6.15 7.93 -21.60
C VAL A 127 -4.84 7.65 -20.83
N LYS A 128 -4.95 7.03 -19.65
CA LYS A 128 -3.81 6.63 -18.83
C LYS A 128 -4.06 5.24 -18.24
N PRO A 129 -3.17 4.25 -18.50
CA PRO A 129 -3.28 2.92 -17.92
C PRO A 129 -2.96 2.93 -16.43
N ILE A 130 -3.62 2.06 -15.68
CA ILE A 130 -3.23 1.72 -14.31
C ILE A 130 -2.03 0.79 -14.40
N THR A 131 -0.85 1.28 -14.02
CA THR A 131 0.39 0.48 -14.09
C THR A 131 0.87 0.17 -12.69
N TYR A 132 1.05 -1.12 -12.38
CA TYR A 132 1.69 -1.60 -11.17
C TYR A 132 3.10 -2.12 -11.48
N TYR A 133 4.04 -1.85 -10.59
CA TYR A 133 5.45 -2.20 -10.75
C TYR A 133 5.84 -3.24 -9.71
N LEU A 134 6.39 -4.35 -10.18
CA LEU A 134 6.91 -5.42 -9.34
C LEU A 134 8.28 -5.03 -8.79
N ASP A 135 8.45 -5.24 -7.49
CA ASP A 135 9.74 -5.10 -6.81
C ASP A 135 10.81 -6.01 -7.46
N PRO A 136 11.97 -5.46 -7.90
CA PRO A 136 13.02 -6.25 -8.54
C PRO A 136 13.70 -7.23 -7.58
N GLY A 137 13.51 -7.07 -6.27
CA GLY A 137 13.99 -7.99 -5.24
C GLY A 137 13.27 -9.34 -5.19
N VAL A 138 12.19 -9.53 -5.97
CA VAL A 138 11.57 -10.86 -6.10
C VAL A 138 12.55 -11.80 -6.84
N PRO A 139 12.91 -12.96 -6.26
CA PRO A 139 13.78 -13.93 -6.93
C PRO A 139 13.02 -14.75 -7.98
N GLU A 140 13.74 -15.26 -8.99
CA GLU A 140 13.18 -16.32 -9.85
C GLU A 140 13.01 -17.64 -9.09
N PRO A 141 12.04 -18.50 -9.48
CA PRO A 141 11.05 -18.32 -10.55
C PRO A 141 9.80 -17.50 -10.13
N ILE A 142 9.76 -17.01 -8.88
CA ILE A 142 8.59 -16.33 -8.32
C ILE A 142 8.31 -15.02 -9.07
N ARG A 143 9.37 -14.29 -9.46
CA ARG A 143 9.24 -13.03 -10.19
C ARG A 143 8.47 -13.20 -11.49
N SER A 144 8.87 -14.15 -12.32
CA SER A 144 8.17 -14.45 -13.58
C SER A 144 6.70 -14.81 -13.32
N ALA A 145 6.44 -15.69 -12.35
CA ALA A 145 5.07 -16.09 -12.00
C ALA A 145 4.20 -14.93 -11.49
N LEU A 146 4.77 -14.00 -10.70
CA LEU A 146 4.06 -12.81 -10.24
C LEU A 146 3.76 -11.83 -11.37
N LEU A 147 4.71 -11.61 -12.29
CA LEU A 147 4.48 -10.78 -13.47
C LEU A 147 3.34 -11.35 -14.32
N ASP A 148 3.40 -12.64 -14.65
CA ASP A 148 2.39 -13.28 -15.49
C ASP A 148 1.01 -13.31 -14.83
N GLY A 149 0.94 -13.74 -13.57
CA GLY A 149 -0.32 -13.81 -12.82
C GLY A 149 -0.96 -12.44 -12.61
N ALA A 150 -0.17 -11.40 -12.34
CA ALA A 150 -0.69 -10.06 -12.18
C ALA A 150 -1.18 -9.46 -13.52
N ARG A 151 -0.53 -9.80 -14.64
CA ARG A 151 -0.96 -9.38 -15.99
C ARG A 151 -2.29 -9.97 -16.43
N TRP A 152 -2.77 -11.07 -15.83
CA TRP A 152 -4.09 -11.60 -16.16
C TRP A 152 -5.24 -10.60 -15.97
N TRP A 153 -5.05 -9.59 -15.09
CA TRP A 153 -6.00 -8.49 -14.94
C TRP A 153 -6.20 -7.68 -16.22
N GLU A 154 -5.20 -7.58 -17.10
CA GLU A 154 -5.33 -6.91 -18.40
C GLU A 154 -6.51 -7.47 -19.22
N THR A 155 -6.72 -8.79 -19.15
CA THR A 155 -7.85 -9.46 -19.82
C THR A 155 -9.18 -9.02 -19.21
N ALA A 156 -9.27 -8.90 -17.87
CA ALA A 156 -10.47 -8.45 -17.20
C ALA A 156 -10.81 -6.99 -17.53
N PHE A 157 -9.83 -6.08 -17.54
CA PHE A 157 -10.01 -4.68 -17.93
C PHE A 157 -10.43 -4.55 -19.39
N THR A 158 -9.81 -5.31 -20.29
CA THR A 158 -10.17 -5.33 -21.71
C THR A 158 -11.61 -5.81 -21.91
N ARG A 159 -12.02 -6.89 -21.23
CA ARG A 159 -13.41 -7.39 -21.26
C ARG A 159 -14.42 -6.41 -20.65
N ALA A 160 -14.01 -5.62 -19.68
CA ALA A 160 -14.81 -4.52 -19.13
C ALA A 160 -14.86 -3.29 -20.07
N GLY A 161 -14.21 -3.35 -21.25
CA GLY A 161 -14.21 -2.31 -22.27
C GLY A 161 -13.11 -1.27 -22.12
N PHE A 162 -12.15 -1.46 -21.21
CA PHE A 162 -10.97 -0.62 -21.03
C PHE A 162 -9.75 -1.26 -21.68
N ILE A 163 -9.61 -1.07 -23.00
CA ILE A 163 -8.50 -1.62 -23.77
C ILE A 163 -7.19 -0.97 -23.28
N ASN A 164 -6.14 -1.77 -23.08
CA ASN A 164 -4.87 -1.32 -22.52
C ASN A 164 -5.01 -0.64 -21.13
N GLY A 165 -6.07 -0.96 -20.39
CA GLY A 165 -6.44 -0.28 -19.14
C GLY A 165 -5.55 -0.57 -17.93
N PHE A 166 -4.90 -1.73 -17.92
CA PHE A 166 -4.12 -2.22 -16.78
C PHE A 166 -2.84 -2.88 -17.25
N LYS A 167 -1.72 -2.58 -16.58
CA LYS A 167 -0.38 -3.07 -16.93
C LYS A 167 0.38 -3.46 -15.67
N VAL A 168 1.28 -4.44 -15.84
CA VAL A 168 2.25 -4.81 -14.82
C VAL A 168 3.63 -4.94 -15.43
N GLU A 169 4.58 -4.26 -14.82
CA GLU A 169 5.95 -4.13 -15.29
C GLU A 169 6.93 -4.36 -14.13
N LEU A 170 8.20 -4.59 -14.43
CA LEU A 170 9.24 -4.54 -13.41
C LEU A 170 9.51 -3.07 -13.08
N LEU A 171 9.75 -2.74 -11.81
CA LEU A 171 10.17 -1.37 -11.47
C LEU A 171 11.45 -1.01 -12.25
N PRO A 172 11.50 0.14 -12.96
CA PRO A 172 12.71 0.58 -13.64
C PRO A 172 13.90 0.68 -12.69
N ALA A 173 15.11 0.41 -13.20
CA ALA A 173 16.31 0.34 -12.36
C ALA A 173 16.69 1.68 -11.70
N ASP A 174 16.27 2.78 -12.30
CA ASP A 174 16.46 4.16 -11.84
C ASP A 174 15.27 4.71 -11.05
N ALA A 175 14.15 3.97 -10.98
CA ALA A 175 12.97 4.37 -10.23
C ALA A 175 13.09 4.00 -8.75
N ASP A 176 12.68 4.92 -7.88
CA ASP A 176 12.59 4.66 -6.44
C ASP A 176 11.17 4.21 -6.09
N PRO A 177 10.98 3.08 -5.35
CA PRO A 177 9.64 2.61 -4.99
C PRO A 177 8.86 3.58 -4.08
N GLN A 178 9.54 4.58 -3.50
CA GLN A 178 8.93 5.63 -2.69
C GLN A 178 8.31 6.76 -3.50
N ASP A 179 8.66 6.89 -4.78
CA ASP A 179 8.03 7.85 -5.68
C ASP A 179 6.56 7.48 -5.85
N ILE A 180 5.66 8.42 -5.58
CA ILE A 180 4.22 8.19 -5.55
C ILE A 180 3.67 7.85 -6.94
N ARG A 181 4.39 8.19 -8.02
CA ARG A 181 4.00 7.93 -9.41
C ARG A 181 3.99 6.43 -9.77
N TYR A 182 4.63 5.58 -8.97
CA TYR A 182 4.70 4.13 -9.19
C TYR A 182 3.79 3.39 -8.22
N ASN A 183 2.71 2.76 -8.71
CA ASN A 183 1.97 1.79 -7.89
C ASN A 183 2.85 0.55 -7.70
N MET A 184 2.98 0.03 -6.49
CA MET A 184 3.96 -1.01 -6.18
C MET A 184 3.30 -2.35 -5.86
N ILE A 185 3.90 -3.42 -6.35
CA ILE A 185 3.78 -4.77 -5.81
C ILE A 185 5.10 -5.07 -5.09
N GLN A 186 5.11 -4.83 -3.79
CA GLN A 186 6.27 -4.92 -2.93
C GLN A 186 6.50 -6.34 -2.42
N TRP A 187 7.75 -6.78 -2.47
CA TRP A 187 8.19 -8.06 -1.95
C TRP A 187 8.77 -7.89 -0.55
N VAL A 188 8.20 -8.55 0.44
CA VAL A 188 8.66 -8.42 1.84
C VAL A 188 9.00 -9.76 2.47
N HIS A 189 10.01 -9.73 3.32
CA HIS A 189 10.38 -10.86 4.17
C HIS A 189 9.78 -10.68 5.56
N ARG A 190 9.12 -11.71 6.08
CA ARG A 190 8.55 -11.72 7.43
C ARG A 190 8.99 -13.00 8.14
N ALA A 191 9.29 -12.87 9.44
CA ALA A 191 9.67 -14.00 10.28
C ALA A 191 8.49 -14.96 10.51
N THR A 192 7.26 -14.44 10.53
CA THR A 192 6.03 -15.20 10.72
C THR A 192 5.18 -15.24 9.46
N ARG A 193 4.19 -16.15 9.45
CA ARG A 193 3.16 -16.17 8.40
C ARG A 193 2.43 -14.83 8.41
N GLY A 194 2.39 -14.18 7.24
CA GLY A 194 1.60 -12.98 7.02
C GLY A 194 0.68 -13.14 5.81
N TRP A 195 -0.43 -12.41 5.83
CA TRP A 195 -1.28 -12.27 4.66
C TRP A 195 -0.69 -11.27 3.66
N SER A 196 -1.03 -11.45 2.39
CA SER A 196 -0.88 -10.39 1.40
C SER A 196 -1.82 -9.25 1.75
N TYR A 197 -1.37 -8.01 1.57
CA TYR A 197 -2.18 -6.82 1.82
C TYR A 197 -2.22 -5.96 0.58
N GLY A 198 -3.42 -5.48 0.23
CA GLY A 198 -3.59 -4.37 -0.69
C GLY A 198 -3.92 -3.12 0.12
N ALA A 199 -3.08 -2.10 0.02
CA ALA A 199 -3.30 -0.79 0.59
C ALA A 199 -3.29 0.26 -0.53
N ALA A 200 -3.78 1.45 -0.24
CA ALA A 200 -3.74 2.58 -1.14
C ALA A 200 -3.50 3.86 -0.34
N LEU A 201 -2.75 4.79 -0.94
CA LEU A 201 -2.85 6.19 -0.58
C LEU A 201 -3.97 6.80 -1.43
N THR A 202 -4.95 7.40 -0.78
CA THR A 202 -6.13 7.97 -1.43
C THR A 202 -6.21 9.48 -1.19
N ASP A 203 -6.81 10.19 -2.14
CA ASP A 203 -7.28 11.56 -1.88
C ASP A 203 -8.48 11.49 -0.94
N PRO A 204 -8.39 11.99 0.30
CA PRO A 204 -9.46 11.90 1.29
C PRO A 204 -10.69 12.73 0.91
N ARG A 205 -10.62 13.58 -0.11
CA ARG A 205 -11.73 14.41 -0.59
C ARG A 205 -12.60 13.67 -1.60
N THR A 206 -12.04 12.68 -2.31
CA THR A 206 -12.67 12.10 -3.51
C THR A 206 -12.64 10.58 -3.58
N GLY A 207 -11.75 9.92 -2.84
CA GLY A 207 -11.51 8.49 -2.93
C GLY A 207 -10.67 8.06 -4.14
N GLU A 208 -10.08 9.02 -4.87
CA GLU A 208 -9.12 8.70 -5.91
C GLU A 208 -7.89 8.02 -5.30
N ILE A 209 -7.52 6.84 -5.80
CA ILE A 209 -6.27 6.19 -5.43
C ILE A 209 -5.11 6.94 -6.11
N ILE A 210 -4.25 7.56 -5.29
CA ILE A 210 -3.04 8.25 -5.71
C ILE A 210 -1.91 7.23 -5.96
N LYS A 211 -1.77 6.25 -5.04
CA LYS A 211 -0.82 5.13 -5.16
C LYS A 211 -1.42 3.86 -4.58
N GLY A 212 -1.44 2.80 -5.37
CA GLY A 212 -1.65 1.44 -4.89
C GLY A 212 -0.36 0.85 -4.32
N GLN A 213 -0.47 0.20 -3.16
CA GLN A 213 0.62 -0.50 -2.49
C GLN A 213 0.17 -1.92 -2.15
N VAL A 214 0.61 -2.89 -2.93
CA VAL A 214 0.42 -4.31 -2.65
C VAL A 214 1.67 -4.83 -1.95
N THR A 215 1.50 -5.62 -0.89
CA THR A 215 2.59 -6.25 -0.17
C THR A 215 2.43 -7.77 -0.19
N LEU A 216 3.42 -8.46 -0.77
CA LEU A 216 3.46 -9.92 -0.88
C LEU A 216 4.61 -10.49 -0.04
N GLY A 217 4.29 -11.50 0.78
CA GLY A 217 5.23 -12.09 1.73
C GLY A 217 5.98 -13.31 1.18
N SER A 218 7.31 -13.33 1.32
CA SER A 218 8.16 -14.38 0.76
C SER A 218 7.99 -15.77 1.39
N LEU A 219 7.58 -15.83 2.66
CA LEU A 219 7.46 -17.11 3.39
C LEU A 219 6.31 -17.97 2.85
N ARG A 220 5.29 -17.34 2.25
CA ARG A 220 4.08 -18.02 1.78
C ARG A 220 4.39 -19.09 0.73
N VAL A 221 5.27 -18.76 -0.21
CA VAL A 221 5.68 -19.66 -1.29
C VAL A 221 6.28 -20.96 -0.75
N ARG A 222 7.11 -20.88 0.29
CA ARG A 222 7.69 -22.08 0.92
C ARG A 222 6.62 -22.98 1.55
N GLN A 223 5.64 -22.38 2.22
CA GLN A 223 4.55 -23.14 2.83
C GLN A 223 3.67 -23.81 1.77
N ASP A 224 3.29 -23.08 0.71
CA ASP A 224 2.44 -23.63 -0.35
C ASP A 224 3.15 -24.75 -1.11
N TYR A 225 4.46 -24.61 -1.34
CA TYR A 225 5.28 -25.69 -1.88
C TYR A 225 5.30 -26.93 -0.98
N LEU A 226 5.44 -26.76 0.34
CA LEU A 226 5.42 -27.89 1.29
C LEU A 226 4.04 -28.57 1.34
N ILE A 227 2.95 -27.80 1.27
CA ILE A 227 1.60 -28.36 1.18
C ILE A 227 1.45 -29.18 -0.10
N ALA A 228 1.83 -28.62 -1.25
CA ALA A 228 1.74 -29.31 -2.53
C ALA A 228 2.57 -30.59 -2.55
N LYS A 229 3.80 -30.55 -2.01
CA LYS A 229 4.65 -31.75 -1.87
C LYS A 229 4.10 -32.79 -0.90
N GLY A 230 3.37 -32.39 0.13
CA GLY A 230 2.72 -33.34 1.04
C GLY A 230 1.56 -34.12 0.40
N LEU A 231 1.07 -33.65 -0.75
CA LEU A 231 -0.02 -34.27 -1.51
C LEU A 231 0.48 -35.19 -2.65
N THR A 232 1.80 -35.26 -2.88
CA THR A 232 2.45 -36.06 -3.94
C THR A 232 3.50 -36.99 -3.37
#